data_AF-Q2SVT6-F1
#
_entry.id   AF-Q2SVT6-F1
#
_cell.length_a   1.000
_cell.length_b   1.000
_cell.length_c   1.000
_cell.angle_alpha   90.00
_cell.angle_beta   90.00
_cell.angle_gamma   90.00
#
_symmetry.space_group_name_H-M   'P 1'
#
loop_
_entity.id
_entity.type
_entity.pdbx_description
1 polymer ?
#
loop_
_entity_poly.entity_id
_entity_poly.type
_entity_poly.pdbx_seq_one_letter_code
_entity_poly.pdbx_strand_id
1 'polypeptide(L)' 'MVNPKSTASVPFSASAAGGLFVTHVDDYGGQVTVEYACDGNACRSVKR' A
#
# COMPACT_ATOMS: atom_id res chain seq x y z
N MET A 1 -2.20 3.63 -10.69
CA MET A 1 -0.86 3.38 -11.25
C MET A 1 0.06 4.48 -10.76
N VAL A 2 1.26 4.14 -10.27
CA VAL A 2 2.26 5.12 -9.78
C VAL A 2 3.48 5.01 -10.67
N ASN A 3 3.97 6.13 -11.20
CA ASN A 3 5.15 6.14 -12.06
C ASN A 3 6.42 5.75 -11.26
N PRO A 4 7.45 5.18 -11.91
CA PRO A 4 8.72 4.89 -11.25
C PRO A 4 9.29 6.12 -10.53
N LYS A 5 9.78 5.93 -9.31
CA LYS A 5 10.35 6.98 -8.45
C LYS A 5 9.40 8.18 -8.20
N SER A 6 8.10 8.00 -8.37
CA SER A 6 7.08 9.03 -8.13
C SER A 6 6.18 8.68 -6.95
N THR A 7 5.41 9.66 -6.49
CA THR A 7 4.39 9.49 -5.44
C THR A 7 3.01 9.82 -6.00
N ALA A 8 1.97 9.25 -5.40
CA ALA A 8 0.58 9.56 -5.70
C ALA A 8 -0.21 9.69 -4.40
N SER A 9 -1.16 10.63 -4.37
CA SER A 9 -2.08 10.81 -3.25
C SER A 9 -3.45 10.26 -3.63
N VAL A 10 -4.02 9.43 -2.75
CA VAL A 10 -5.36 8.87 -2.91
C VAL A 10 -6.20 9.19 -1.67
N PRO A 11 -7.49 9.52 -1.82
CA PRO A 11 -8.38 9.62 -0.68
C PRO A 11 -8.43 8.27 0.05
N PHE A 12 -8.29 8.30 1.38
CA PHE A 12 -8.36 7.11 2.22
C PHE A 12 -9.23 7.41 3.43
N SER A 13 -10.23 6.58 3.68
CA SER A 13 -11.27 6.83 4.69
C SER A 13 -11.40 5.73 5.75
N ALA A 14 -10.38 4.88 5.93
CA ALA A 14 -10.39 3.89 7.00
C ALA A 14 -9.61 4.40 8.23
N SER A 15 -10.06 4.03 9.43
CA SER A 15 -9.27 4.26 10.63
C SER A 15 -8.03 3.36 10.57
N ALA A 16 -6.84 3.93 10.69
CA ALA A 16 -5.56 3.23 10.58
C ALA A 16 -5.31 2.18 11.70
N ALA A 17 -6.30 1.90 12.55
CA ALA A 17 -6.19 1.03 13.72
C ALA A 17 -5.99 -0.46 13.37
N GLY A 18 -6.19 -0.87 12.10
CA GLY A 18 -6.12 -2.26 11.67
C GLY A 18 -4.95 -2.64 10.77
N GLY A 19 -3.99 -1.75 10.54
CA GLY A 19 -2.94 -1.93 9.51
C GLY A 19 -3.41 -1.49 8.11
N LEU A 20 -2.46 -1.18 7.23
CA LEU A 20 -2.73 -0.74 5.86
C LEU A 20 -2.50 -1.91 4.89
N PHE A 21 -3.49 -2.23 4.07
CA PHE A 21 -3.38 -3.27 3.04
C PHE A 21 -3.49 -2.64 1.65
N VAL A 22 -2.50 -2.87 0.79
CA VAL A 22 -2.48 -2.36 -0.59
C VAL A 22 -2.48 -3.54 -1.55
N THR A 23 -3.48 -3.57 -2.43
CA THR A 23 -3.55 -4.55 -3.52
C THR A 23 -2.99 -3.92 -4.79
N HIS A 24 -2.08 -4.61 -5.46
CA HIS A 24 -1.56 -4.22 -6.77
C HIS A 24 -1.78 -5.32 -7.80
N VAL A 25 -1.71 -4.95 -9.08
CA VAL A 25 -1.74 -5.90 -10.20
C VAL A 25 -0.31 -6.24 -10.56
N ASP A 26 0.02 -7.52 -10.67
CA ASP A 26 1.33 -8.02 -11.09
C ASP A 26 1.49 -8.09 -12.62
N ASP A 27 2.67 -8.50 -13.09
CA ASP A 27 3.00 -8.59 -14.52
C ASP A 27 2.15 -9.62 -15.29
N TYR A 28 1.51 -10.56 -14.58
CA TYR A 28 0.63 -11.60 -15.14
C TYR A 28 -0.85 -11.21 -15.05
N GLY A 29 -1.18 -10.03 -14.52
CA GLY A 29 -2.55 -9.58 -14.29
C GLY A 29 -3.18 -10.11 -13.00
N GLY A 30 -2.41 -10.81 -12.16
CA GLY A 30 -2.83 -11.27 -10.84
C GLY A 30 -2.97 -10.11 -9.85
N GLN A 31 -3.87 -10.24 -8.88
CA GLN A 31 -4.01 -9.27 -7.78
C GLN A 31 -3.26 -9.77 -6.54
N VAL A 32 -2.33 -8.96 -6.05
CA VAL A 32 -1.46 -9.29 -4.91
C VAL A 32 -1.63 -8.25 -3.81
N THR A 33 -2.00 -8.72 -2.61
CA THR A 33 -2.19 -7.86 -1.43
C THR A 33 -0.92 -7.85 -0.58
N VAL A 34 -0.45 -6.65 -0.24
CA VAL A 34 0.69 -6.41 0.65
C VAL A 34 0.20 -5.69 1.90
N GLU A 35 0.57 -6.22 3.05
CA GLU A 35 0.35 -5.59 4.35
C GLU A 35 1.47 -4.59 4.66
N TYR A 36 1.09 -3.46 5.25
CA TYR A 36 1.96 -2.39 5.68
C TYR A 36 1.75 -2.11 7.16
N ALA A 37 2.84 -2.10 7.92
CA ALA A 37 2.86 -1.62 9.29
C ALA A 37 3.10 -0.12 9.30
N CYS A 38 2.31 0.61 10.08
CA CYS A 38 2.37 2.06 10.17
C CYS A 38 3.05 2.52 11.48
N ASP A 39 3.95 3.49 11.36
CA ASP A 39 4.59 4.19 12.46
C ASP A 39 4.36 5.69 12.27
N GLY A 40 3.49 6.26 13.10
CA GLY A 40 2.97 7.61 12.91
C GLY A 40 2.29 7.79 11.55
N ASN A 41 2.84 8.67 10.71
CA ASN A 41 2.28 9.02 9.39
C ASN A 41 2.92 8.25 8.23
N ALA A 42 3.81 7.29 8.49
CA ALA A 42 4.50 6.52 7.47
C ALA A 42 4.21 5.03 7.64
N CYS A 43 3.89 4.35 6.54
CA CYS A 43 3.69 2.90 6.54
C CYS A 43 4.73 2.21 5.65
N ARG A 44 5.20 1.03 6.06
CA ARG A 44 6.20 0.23 5.34
C ARG A 44 5.70 -1.20 5.19
N SER A 45 5.98 -1.83 4.05
CA SER A 45 5.56 -3.21 3.80
C SER A 45 6.21 -4.15 4.82
N VAL A 46 5.41 -5.04 5.42
CA VAL A 46 5.89 -5.97 6.46
C VAL A 46 6.63 -7.18 5.89
N LYS A 47 6.37 -7.52 4.62
CA LYS A 47 7.12 -8.54 3.89
C LYS A 47 8.34 -7.93 3.20
N ARG A 48 9.51 -8.50 3.48
CA ARG A 48 10.74 -8.37 2.68
C ARG A 48 10.68 -9.31 1.49
#